data_AF-A0A9E2DD37-F1
#
_entry.id   AF-A0A9E2DD37-F1
#
_cell.length_a   1.000
_cell.length_b   1.000
_cell.length_c   1.000
_cell.angle_alpha   90.00
_cell.angle_beta   90.00
_cell.angle_gamma   90.00
#
_symmetry.space_group_name_H-M   'P 1'
#
loop_
_entity.id
_entity.type
_entity.pdbx_description
1 polymer ?
#
loop_
_entity_poly.entity_id
_entity_poly.type
_entity_poly.pdbx_seq_one_letter_code
_entity_poly.pdbx_strand_id
1 'polypeptide(L)'
;FEQHYVTKSVRGGVRFWPNAWVKHYRVHCLPGYIGRYFRPAALPKGARVIAFPGEPNPADALVGQWTHGAPVTAKTHLLNLFYPERRVHKSWRGHFCCFQKPCPFVQLHWRE
;
A
#
# COMPACT_ATOMS: atom_id res chain seq x y z
N PHE A 1 -18.08 7.64 6.31
CA PHE A 1 -19.54 7.89 6.41
C PHE A 1 -20.28 7.49 5.14
N GLU A 2 -19.74 7.77 3.96
CA GLU A 2 -20.40 7.50 2.66
C GLU A 2 -20.61 6.00 2.37
N GLN A 3 -19.61 5.14 2.62
CA GLN A 3 -19.74 3.69 2.35
C GLN A 3 -20.85 3.01 3.16
N HIS A 4 -21.01 3.38 4.43
CA HIS A 4 -22.08 2.85 5.29
C HIS A 4 -23.45 3.37 4.86
N TYR A 5 -23.53 4.63 4.44
CA TYR A 5 -24.77 5.23 3.96
C TYR A 5 -25.27 4.52 2.70
N VAL A 6 -24.42 4.34 1.68
CA VAL A 6 -24.80 3.68 0.43
C VAL A 6 -25.30 2.26 0.69
N THR A 7 -24.58 1.48 1.49
CA THR A 7 -24.99 0.10 1.85
C THR A 7 -26.36 0.07 2.54
N LYS A 8 -26.66 1.05 3.40
CA LYS A 8 -27.95 1.16 4.11
C LYS A 8 -29.08 1.63 3.19
N SER A 9 -28.79 2.48 2.21
CA SER A 9 -29.78 3.11 1.33
C SER A 9 -30.21 2.23 0.14
N VAL A 10 -29.43 1.21 -0.22
CA VAL A 10 -29.77 0.29 -1.32
C VAL A 10 -30.89 -0.66 -0.91
N ARG A 11 -32.08 -0.49 -1.51
CA ARG A 11 -33.23 -1.39 -1.36
C ARG A 11 -33.15 -2.50 -2.43
N GLY A 12 -33.19 -3.77 -2.00
CA GLY A 12 -33.09 -4.93 -2.90
C GLY A 12 -31.80 -5.75 -2.75
N GLY A 13 -30.91 -5.36 -1.84
CA GLY A 13 -29.67 -6.09 -1.53
C GLY A 13 -28.47 -5.61 -2.36
N VAL A 14 -27.27 -5.83 -1.82
CA VAL A 14 -26.00 -5.45 -2.46
C VAL A 14 -25.37 -6.69 -3.08
N ARG A 15 -25.05 -6.62 -4.37
CA ARG A 15 -24.28 -7.65 -5.05
C ARG A 15 -22.81 -7.29 -5.03
N PHE A 16 -22.02 -8.04 -4.27
CA PHE A 16 -20.58 -7.85 -4.19
C PHE A 16 -19.86 -8.53 -5.34
N TRP A 17 -18.74 -7.94 -5.76
CA TRP A 17 -17.81 -8.62 -6.65
C TRP A 17 -17.18 -9.84 -5.97
N PRO A 18 -16.71 -10.85 -6.74
CA PRO A 18 -15.99 -11.97 -6.18
C PRO A 18 -14.79 -11.49 -5.35
N ASN A 19 -14.59 -12.07 -4.17
CA ASN A 19 -13.51 -11.70 -3.25
C ASN A 19 -12.10 -11.81 -3.85
N ALA A 20 -11.93 -12.59 -4.92
CA ALA A 20 -10.66 -12.71 -5.64
C ALA A 20 -10.34 -11.45 -6.47
N TRP A 21 -11.34 -10.71 -6.94
CA TRP A 21 -11.15 -9.61 -7.89
C TRP A 21 -10.58 -8.35 -7.24
N VAL A 22 -11.13 -7.95 -6.09
CA VAL A 22 -10.69 -6.74 -5.39
C VAL A 22 -9.70 -7.11 -4.31
N LYS A 23 -8.48 -6.60 -4.43
CA LYS A 23 -7.44 -6.81 -3.42
C LYS A 23 -6.94 -5.47 -2.89
N HIS A 24 -6.84 -5.40 -1.58
CA HIS A 24 -6.16 -4.33 -0.87
C HIS A 24 -4.63 -4.41 -1.07
N TYR A 25 -4.01 -3.31 -1.48
CA TYR A 25 -2.57 -3.24 -1.74
C TYR A 25 -1.70 -3.65 -0.54
N ARG A 26 -1.83 -2.94 0.60
CA ARG A 26 -0.99 -3.21 1.79
C ARG A 26 -1.16 -4.60 2.42
N VAL A 27 -2.33 -5.22 2.25
CA VAL A 27 -2.66 -6.51 2.87
C VAL A 27 -2.29 -7.67 1.95
N HIS A 28 -2.55 -7.54 0.65
CA HIS A 28 -2.42 -8.67 -0.29
C HIS A 28 -1.24 -8.55 -1.25
N CYS A 29 -0.77 -7.33 -1.55
CA CYS A 29 0.33 -7.13 -2.50
C CYS A 29 1.67 -7.00 -1.78
N LEU A 30 1.70 -6.30 -0.64
CA LEU A 30 2.91 -6.16 0.15
C LEU A 30 3.21 -7.44 0.94
N PRO A 31 4.48 -7.88 0.99
CA PRO A 31 4.89 -8.90 1.94
C PRO A 31 4.76 -8.37 3.38
N GLY A 32 4.81 -9.28 4.36
CA GLY A 32 4.84 -8.90 5.78
C GLY A 32 5.95 -7.89 6.08
N TYR A 33 5.84 -7.13 7.17
CA TYR A 33 6.65 -5.93 7.43
C TYR A 33 8.17 -6.15 7.26
N ILE A 34 8.71 -7.25 7.78
CA ILE A 34 10.11 -7.64 7.60
C ILE A 34 10.42 -7.97 6.13
N GLY A 35 9.53 -8.71 5.48
CA GLY A 35 9.65 -9.13 4.07
C GLY A 35 9.74 -7.96 3.08
N ARG A 36 9.20 -6.78 3.42
CA ARG A 36 9.22 -5.59 2.54
C ARG A 36 10.65 -5.08 2.27
N TYR A 37 11.57 -5.34 3.19
CA TYR A 37 12.99 -5.01 3.03
C TYR A 37 13.70 -5.94 2.03
N PHE A 38 13.12 -7.11 1.75
CA PHE A 38 13.72 -8.11 0.88
C PHE A 38 13.01 -8.20 -0.47
N ARG A 39 11.69 -8.11 -0.51
CA ARG A 39 10.88 -8.35 -1.72
C ARG A 39 9.95 -7.16 -2.02
N PRO A 40 9.79 -6.79 -3.30
CA PRO A 40 8.80 -5.80 -3.71
C PRO A 40 7.37 -6.35 -3.58
N ALA A 41 6.38 -5.47 -3.71
CA ALA A 41 5.00 -5.90 -3.79
C ALA A 41 4.78 -6.77 -5.04
N ALA A 42 3.87 -7.73 -4.96
CA ALA A 42 3.52 -8.59 -6.08
C ALA A 42 2.01 -8.56 -6.35
N LEU A 43 1.63 -8.76 -7.61
CA LEU A 43 0.23 -8.86 -8.01
C LEU A 43 -0.37 -10.19 -7.52
N PRO A 44 -1.46 -10.18 -6.72
CA PRO A 44 -2.11 -11.41 -6.28
C PRO A 44 -2.77 -12.14 -7.47
N LYS A 45 -2.72 -13.48 -7.46
CA LYS A 45 -3.38 -14.28 -8.49
C LYS A 45 -4.89 -14.03 -8.51
N GLY A 46 -5.44 -13.75 -9.69
CA GLY A 46 -6.87 -13.52 -9.89
C GLY A 46 -7.37 -12.12 -9.50
N ALA A 47 -6.49 -11.22 -9.06
CA ALA A 47 -6.84 -9.83 -8.82
C ALA A 47 -7.13 -9.11 -10.14
N ARG A 48 -8.24 -8.38 -10.18
CA ARG A 48 -8.62 -7.49 -11.30
C ARG A 48 -8.53 -6.02 -10.93
N VAL A 49 -8.74 -5.70 -9.65
CA VAL A 49 -8.70 -4.34 -9.11
C VAL A 49 -7.84 -4.37 -7.85
N ILE A 50 -6.84 -3.48 -7.80
CA ILE A 50 -6.08 -3.21 -6.58
C ILE A 50 -6.56 -1.89 -6.00
N ALA A 51 -7.04 -1.94 -4.77
CA ALA A 51 -7.41 -0.76 -4.00
C ALA A 51 -6.21 -0.28 -3.17
N PHE A 52 -5.94 1.03 -3.25
CA PHE A 52 -4.97 1.75 -2.41
C PHE A 52 -5.71 2.60 -1.38
N PRO A 53 -6.10 2.04 -0.22
CA PRO A 53 -6.72 2.82 0.83
C PRO A 53 -5.65 3.57 1.62
N GLY A 54 -5.66 4.89 1.46
CA GLY A 54 -4.66 5.78 2.05
C GLY A 54 -3.26 5.54 1.50
N GLU A 55 -2.25 5.89 2.28
CA GLU A 55 -0.86 5.77 1.87
C GLU A 55 -0.33 4.32 1.92
N PRO A 56 0.53 3.93 0.96
CA PRO A 56 1.07 4.75 -0.15
C PRO A 56 0.12 4.89 -1.34
N ASN A 57 0.20 5.99 -2.09
CA ASN A 57 -0.54 6.15 -3.36
C ASN A 57 0.11 5.31 -4.49
N PRO A 58 -0.57 5.07 -5.63
CA PRO A 58 0.01 4.34 -6.76
C PRO A 58 1.32 4.94 -7.27
N ALA A 59 1.41 6.27 -7.39
CA ALA A 59 2.63 6.98 -7.78
C ALA A 59 3.77 6.76 -6.77
N ASP A 60 3.45 6.78 -5.47
CA ASP A 60 4.43 6.51 -4.42
C ASP A 60 4.92 5.05 -4.46
N ALA A 61 4.00 4.12 -4.70
CA ALA A 61 4.30 2.70 -4.84
C ALA A 61 5.19 2.39 -6.04
N LEU A 62 5.04 3.13 -7.13
CA LEU A 62 5.89 3.00 -8.30
C LEU A 62 7.36 3.25 -7.95
N VAL A 63 7.65 4.33 -7.24
CA VAL A 63 9.02 4.75 -6.89
C VAL A 63 9.54 4.17 -5.57
N GLY A 64 8.69 3.45 -4.83
CA GLY A 64 9.06 2.80 -3.58
C GLY A 64 9.10 3.74 -2.36
N GLN A 65 8.37 4.85 -2.41
CA GLN A 65 8.17 5.73 -1.26
C GLN A 65 6.86 5.40 -0.56
N TRP A 66 6.73 5.78 0.72
CA TRP A 66 5.51 5.51 1.50
C TRP A 66 4.55 6.70 1.53
N THR A 67 5.12 7.90 1.59
CA THR A 67 4.43 9.19 1.58
C THR A 67 5.15 10.05 0.53
N HIS A 68 4.50 11.10 -0.01
CA HIS A 68 5.11 12.05 -0.95
C HIS A 68 6.40 12.69 -0.38
N GLY A 69 7.54 12.05 -0.64
CA GLY A 69 8.86 12.41 -0.12
C GLY A 69 9.94 11.68 -0.93
N ALA A 70 11.22 11.82 -0.59
CA ALA A 70 12.27 11.16 -1.37
C ALA A 70 12.26 9.64 -1.16
N PRO A 71 12.41 8.82 -2.23
CA PRO A 71 12.56 7.38 -2.09
C PRO A 71 13.82 7.07 -1.29
N VAL A 72 13.66 6.28 -0.23
CA VAL A 72 14.77 5.88 0.65
C VAL A 72 15.11 4.41 0.42
N THR A 73 16.41 4.10 0.44
CA THR A 73 16.85 2.70 0.38
C THR A 73 16.56 1.99 1.71
N ALA A 74 16.40 0.66 1.67
CA ALA A 74 16.17 -0.17 2.86
C ALA A 74 17.14 0.11 4.02
N LYS A 75 18.44 0.29 3.73
CA LYS A 75 19.46 0.62 4.74
C LYS A 75 19.18 1.98 5.39
N THR A 76 18.96 3.01 4.58
CA THR A 76 18.66 4.37 5.05
C THR A 76 17.37 4.39 5.88
N HIS A 77 16.35 3.66 5.44
CA HIS A 77 15.09 3.55 6.17
C HIS A 77 15.29 2.88 7.55
N LEU A 78 16.11 1.83 7.65
CA LEU A 78 16.45 1.23 8.94
C LEU A 78 17.29 2.17 9.82
N LEU A 79 18.24 2.90 9.25
CA LEU A 79 19.02 3.90 9.98
C LEU A 79 18.12 5.02 10.55
N ASN A 80 17.11 5.45 9.79
CA ASN A 80 16.15 6.47 10.22
C ASN A 80 15.28 6.03 11.42
N LEU A 81 15.27 4.74 11.80
CA LEU A 81 14.69 4.33 13.09
C LEU A 81 15.35 5.01 14.27
N PHE A 82 16.64 5.37 14.17
CA PHE A 82 17.40 6.04 15.23
C PHE A 82 17.35 7.58 15.14
N TYR A 83 16.82 8.14 14.05
CA TYR A 83 16.73 9.58 13.82
C TYR A 83 15.26 10.01 13.72
N PRO A 84 14.59 10.38 14.84
CA PRO A 84 13.17 10.71 14.87
C PRO A 84 12.72 11.72 13.81
N GLU A 85 13.53 12.74 13.56
CA GLU A 85 13.28 13.81 12.57
C GLU A 85 13.18 13.30 11.12
N ARG A 86 13.75 12.13 10.83
CA ARG A 86 13.82 11.54 9.49
C ARG A 86 12.84 10.39 9.29
N ARG A 87 12.00 10.10 10.29
CA ARG A 87 11.02 9.01 10.20
C ARG A 87 9.81 9.48 9.38
N VAL A 88 9.33 8.58 8.53
CA VAL A 88 8.05 8.75 7.82
C VAL A 88 6.88 8.82 8.81
N HIS A 89 6.97 8.07 9.91
CA HIS A 89 5.95 8.00 10.93
C HIS A 89 6.54 8.32 12.30
N LYS A 90 5.77 9.04 13.14
CA LYS A 90 6.22 9.49 14.48
C LYS A 90 6.77 8.36 15.35
N SER A 91 6.04 7.24 15.38
CA SER A 91 6.46 6.03 16.10
C SER A 91 7.45 5.18 15.30
N TRP A 92 8.43 4.59 16.00
CA TRP A 92 9.42 3.70 15.37
C TRP A 92 8.78 2.46 14.72
N ARG A 93 7.74 1.88 15.35
CA ARG A 93 6.99 0.74 14.80
C ARG A 93 6.26 1.13 13.52
N GLY A 94 5.60 2.28 13.52
CA GLY A 94 4.93 2.80 12.33
C GLY A 94 5.95 3.02 11.22
N HIS A 95 7.08 3.65 11.52
CA HIS A 95 8.14 3.89 10.54
C HIS A 95 8.62 2.57 9.96
N PHE A 96 9.00 1.60 10.80
CA PHE A 96 9.44 0.28 10.37
C PHE A 96 8.44 -0.43 9.44
N CYS A 97 7.15 -0.34 9.75
CA CYS A 97 6.07 -0.93 8.96
C CYS A 97 5.74 -0.14 7.68
N CYS A 98 6.22 1.09 7.54
CA CYS A 98 5.98 2.00 6.41
C CYS A 98 7.13 1.96 5.39
N PHE A 99 7.70 0.78 5.13
CA PHE A 99 8.68 0.57 4.07
C PHE A 99 8.10 -0.27 2.93
N GLN A 100 8.49 0.03 1.69
CA GLN A 100 8.28 -0.82 0.53
C GLN A 100 9.39 -0.60 -0.49
N LYS A 101 9.64 -1.59 -1.35
CA LYS A 101 10.50 -1.42 -2.54
C LYS A 101 9.69 -0.86 -3.71
N PRO A 102 10.35 -0.27 -4.72
CA PRO A 102 9.70 0.12 -5.98
C PRO A 102 8.90 -1.02 -6.58
N CYS A 103 7.74 -0.69 -7.13
CA CYS A 103 6.75 -1.66 -7.58
C CYS A 103 6.44 -1.49 -9.08
N PRO A 104 7.20 -2.18 -9.98
CA PRO A 104 7.10 -1.93 -11.42
C PRO A 104 5.76 -2.34 -12.04
N PHE A 105 5.05 -3.31 -11.45
CA PHE A 105 3.76 -3.74 -12.01
C PHE A 105 2.71 -2.62 -11.96
N VAL A 106 2.85 -1.66 -11.04
CA VAL A 106 1.93 -0.51 -10.97
C VAL A 106 2.00 0.30 -12.26
N GLN A 107 3.19 0.47 -12.85
CA GLN A 107 3.38 1.18 -14.12
C GLN A 107 2.61 0.55 -15.28
N LEU A 108 2.48 -0.79 -15.27
CA LEU A 108 1.82 -1.52 -16.35
C LEU A 108 0.30 -1.32 -16.34
N HIS A 109 -0.28 -1.00 -15.19
CA HIS A 109 -1.73 -0.98 -14.98
C HIS A 109 -2.29 0.38 -14.57
N TRP A 110 -1.44 1.33 -14.19
CA TRP A 110 -1.82 2.67 -13.77
C TRP A 110 -1.55 3.69 -14.89
N ARG A 111 -2.53 4.54 -15.18
CA ARG A 111 -2.41 5.71 -16.05
C ARG A 111 -3.05 6.89 -15.30
N GLU A 112 -2.41 8.05 -15.35
CA GLU A 112 -2.94 9.31 -14.80
C GLU A 112 -4.09 9.88 -15.64
#